data_AF-A0A7L8S0D1-F1
#
_entry.id   AF-A0A7L8S0D1-F1
#
_cell.length_a   1.000
_cell.length_b   1.000
_cell.length_c   1.000
_cell.angle_alpha   90.00
_cell.angle_beta   90.00
_cell.angle_gamma   90.00
#
_symmetry.space_group_name_H-M   'P 1'
#
loop_
_entity.id
_entity.type
_entity.pdbx_description
1 polymer ?
#
loop_
_entity_poly.entity_id
_entity_poly.type
_entity_poly.pdbx_seq_one_letter_code
_entity_poly.pdbx_strand_id
1 'polypeptide(L)'
;MQGALEHSPVRHHRVVRRHSDWTLKEHEVVVSHWPNMDEIKKRLPHRSQHAIASFASKYNLRKQIHFWTTTEDALLRKRVRENVPREQIAKELGLTLNQVSNRMQYANIRYGRRPPASTGHLVMDAIFQRAAALNMSRRDLDEMCKSGGAFAGWSPARGIHNRHLWRAVKELDGHFIVEWSVL
;
A
#
# COMPACT_ATOMS: atom_id res chain seq x y z
N MET A 1 29.71 59.93 49.71
CA MET A 1 28.54 59.03 49.81
C MET A 1 28.51 58.14 48.58
N GLN A 2 29.04 56.92 48.67
CA GLN A 2 29.01 55.94 47.58
C GLN A 2 28.07 54.81 48.01
N GLY A 3 26.88 54.76 47.41
CA GLY A 3 25.91 53.68 47.62
C GLY A 3 26.26 52.50 46.74
N ALA A 4 26.70 51.40 47.35
CA ALA A 4 26.92 50.13 46.66
C ALA A 4 25.56 49.49 46.35
N LEU A 5 25.27 49.28 45.06
CA LEU A 5 24.14 48.45 44.61
C LEU A 5 24.51 46.98 44.84
N GLU A 6 24.06 46.44 45.97
CA GLU A 6 24.11 45.00 46.25
C GLU A 6 23.40 44.23 45.12
N HIS A 7 24.14 43.35 44.46
CA HIS A 7 23.59 42.41 43.50
C HIS A 7 22.71 41.39 44.23
N SER A 8 21.39 41.55 44.14
CA SER A 8 20.43 40.54 44.61
C SER A 8 20.66 39.21 43.87
N PRO A 9 20.76 38.07 44.57
CA PRO A 9 20.98 36.78 43.94
C PRO A 9 19.78 36.39 43.07
N VAL A 10 20.04 36.13 41.79
CA VAL A 10 19.02 35.65 40.84
C VAL A 10 18.53 34.29 41.31
N ARG A 11 17.28 34.20 41.77
CA ARG A 11 16.63 32.92 42.09
C ARG A 11 16.39 32.14 40.79
N HIS A 12 17.20 31.13 40.53
CA HIS A 12 16.95 30.18 39.45
C HIS A 12 15.80 29.25 39.85
N HIS A 13 14.57 29.57 39.41
CA HIS A 13 13.48 28.61 39.48
C HIS A 13 13.75 27.43 38.55
N ARG A 14 13.58 26.21 39.06
CA ARG A 14 13.67 24.98 38.25
C ARG A 14 12.51 24.95 37.27
N VAL A 15 12.78 25.26 36.00
CA VAL A 15 11.78 25.14 34.92
C VAL A 15 11.60 23.66 34.61
N VAL A 16 10.57 23.03 35.19
CA VAL A 16 10.14 21.68 34.79
C VAL A 16 9.44 21.80 33.45
N ARG A 17 10.13 21.42 32.37
CA ARG A 17 9.56 21.44 31.02
C ARG A 17 8.74 20.20 30.78
N ARG A 18 7.59 20.37 30.13
CA ARG A 18 6.83 19.25 29.60
C ARG A 18 7.53 18.76 28.35
N HIS A 19 7.39 17.47 28.07
CA HIS A 19 7.89 16.87 26.82
C HIS A 19 7.24 17.51 25.58
N SER A 20 6.14 18.26 25.72
CA SER A 20 5.47 19.00 24.65
C SER A 20 6.13 20.34 24.30
N ASP A 21 7.01 20.87 25.15
CA ASP A 21 7.44 22.27 25.04
C ASP A 21 8.60 22.40 24.07
N TRP A 22 8.40 23.14 22.97
CA TRP A 22 9.43 23.39 21.96
C TRP A 22 10.23 24.65 22.28
N THR A 23 11.55 24.54 22.25
CA THR A 23 12.45 25.69 22.41
C THR A 23 12.70 26.41 21.09
N LEU A 24 13.13 27.67 21.17
CA LEU A 24 13.51 28.44 19.98
C LEU A 24 14.66 27.78 19.20
N LYS A 25 15.62 27.18 19.91
CA LYS A 25 16.73 26.42 19.30
C LYS A 25 16.23 25.19 18.54
N GLU A 26 15.28 24.45 19.10
CA GLU A 26 14.66 23.31 18.42
C GLU A 26 13.85 23.77 17.20
N HIS A 27 13.13 24.88 17.31
CA HIS A 27 12.39 25.49 16.19
C HIS A 27 13.32 25.83 15.04
N GLU A 28 14.44 26.52 15.31
CA GLU A 28 15.44 26.90 14.31
C GLU A 28 16.03 25.68 13.60
N VAL A 29 16.31 24.61 14.34
CA VAL A 29 16.78 23.35 13.76
C VAL A 29 15.74 22.75 12.81
N VAL A 30 14.46 22.70 13.21
CA VAL A 30 13.41 22.15 12.34
C VAL A 30 13.23 23.01 11.09
N VAL A 31 13.15 24.34 11.22
CA VAL A 31 12.96 25.26 10.07
C VAL A 31 14.12 25.17 9.08
N SER A 32 15.36 25.10 9.58
CA SER A 32 16.56 25.11 8.73
C SER A 32 16.77 23.81 7.95
N HIS A 33 16.32 22.68 8.50
CA HIS A 33 16.59 21.34 7.93
C HIS A 33 15.35 20.66 7.37
N TRP A 34 14.17 21.27 7.46
CA TRP A 34 12.95 20.71 6.86
C TRP A 34 13.03 20.71 5.33
N PRO A 35 12.62 19.65 4.62
CA PRO A 35 11.92 18.45 5.10
C PRO A 35 12.83 17.24 5.41
N ASN A 36 14.15 17.42 5.55
CA ASN A 36 15.12 16.36 5.80
C ASN A 36 15.03 15.83 7.24
N MET A 37 14.18 14.81 7.43
CA MET A 37 13.88 14.22 8.73
C MET A 37 15.10 13.57 9.40
N ASP A 38 15.99 12.97 8.61
CA ASP A 38 17.15 12.26 9.15
C ASP A 38 18.16 13.24 9.76
N GLU A 39 18.37 14.39 9.11
CA GLU A 39 19.24 15.45 9.62
C GLU A 39 18.66 16.10 10.89
N ILE A 40 17.35 16.35 10.92
CA ILE A 40 16.67 16.86 12.12
C ILE A 40 16.79 15.86 13.28
N LYS A 41 16.61 14.56 13.01
CA LYS A 41 16.69 13.52 14.05
C LYS A 41 18.10 13.36 14.63
N LYS A 42 19.15 13.55 13.82
CA LYS A 42 20.54 13.59 14.31
C LYS A 42 20.78 14.74 15.28
N ARG A 43 20.17 15.90 15.03
CA ARG A 43 20.31 17.11 15.84
C ARG A 43 19.39 17.12 17.06
N LEU A 44 18.23 16.49 16.96
CA LEU A 44 17.21 16.40 18.01
C LEU A 44 16.88 14.93 18.34
N PRO A 45 17.83 14.14 18.85
CA PRO A 45 17.63 12.70 19.09
C PRO A 45 16.58 12.39 20.16
N HIS A 46 16.32 13.33 21.07
CA HIS A 46 15.29 13.25 22.10
C HIS A 46 13.87 13.51 21.56
N ARG A 47 13.72 14.00 20.33
CA ARG A 47 12.43 14.22 19.70
C ARG A 47 12.08 13.06 18.78
N SER A 48 10.89 12.50 18.95
CA SER A 48 10.38 11.50 18.03
C SER A 48 10.11 12.13 16.65
N GLN A 49 10.21 11.32 15.58
CA GLN A 49 9.87 11.75 14.22
C GLN A 49 8.44 12.31 14.13
N HIS A 50 7.51 11.72 14.89
CA HIS A 50 6.13 12.20 14.96
C HIS A 50 6.04 13.60 15.58
N ALA A 51 6.78 13.87 16.66
CA ALA A 51 6.81 15.20 17.27
C ALA A 51 7.33 16.26 16.30
N ILE A 52 8.42 15.95 15.57
CA ILE A 52 9.00 16.83 14.54
C ILE A 52 7.99 17.10 13.41
N ALA A 53 7.32 16.06 12.91
CA ALA A 53 6.33 16.20 11.85
C ALA A 53 5.10 17.02 12.30
N SER A 54 4.58 16.76 13.50
CA SER A 54 3.45 17.51 14.08
C SER A 54 3.81 18.97 14.32
N PHE A 55 5.04 19.25 14.76
CA PHE A 55 5.56 20.60 14.87
C PHE A 55 5.62 21.28 13.51
N ALA A 56 6.26 20.67 12.51
CA ALA A 56 6.34 21.22 11.16
C ALA A 56 4.95 21.51 10.57
N SER A 57 3.98 20.60 10.77
CA SER A 57 2.59 20.83 10.36
C SER A 57 1.94 22.02 11.09
N LYS A 58 2.15 22.13 12.41
CA LYS A 58 1.60 23.24 13.23
C LYS A 58 2.12 24.60 12.78
N TYR A 59 3.38 24.66 12.38
CA TYR A 59 4.04 25.88 11.89
C TYR A 59 3.99 26.01 10.36
N ASN A 60 3.11 25.26 9.70
CA ASN A 60 2.86 25.30 8.25
C ASN A 60 4.10 25.08 7.37
N LEU A 61 5.10 24.36 7.89
CA LEU A 61 6.23 23.82 7.13
C LEU A 61 5.72 22.62 6.31
N ARG A 62 5.10 22.90 5.17
CA ARG A 62 4.57 21.87 4.28
C ARG A 62 5.72 21.19 3.53
N LYS A 63 5.64 19.88 3.37
CA LYS A 63 6.55 19.17 2.45
C LYS A 63 6.16 19.52 1.02
N GLN A 64 7.14 19.60 0.13
CA GLN A 64 6.87 19.68 -1.30
C GLN A 64 6.13 18.41 -1.73
N ILE A 65 4.98 18.58 -2.37
CA ILE A 65 4.18 17.48 -2.91
C ILE A 65 4.44 17.40 -4.40
N HIS A 66 4.61 16.18 -4.92
CA HIS A 66 4.68 15.95 -6.36
C HIS A 66 3.33 16.20 -7.00
N PHE A 67 3.30 17.07 -8.01
CA PHE A 67 2.11 17.31 -8.81
C PHE A 67 2.13 16.39 -10.03
N TRP A 68 1.11 15.56 -10.15
CA TRP A 68 0.97 14.65 -11.29
C TRP A 68 0.61 15.43 -12.54
N THR A 69 1.43 15.29 -13.57
CA THR A 69 1.15 15.82 -14.90
C THR A 69 0.26 14.86 -15.69
N THR A 70 -0.44 15.38 -16.71
CA THR A 70 -1.29 14.56 -17.58
C THR A 70 -0.50 13.49 -18.33
N THR A 71 0.75 13.79 -18.69
CA THR A 71 1.68 12.87 -19.35
C THR A 71 2.09 11.72 -18.45
N GLU A 72 2.40 11.98 -17.17
CA GLU A 72 2.72 10.94 -16.19
C GLU A 72 1.51 10.04 -15.94
N ASP A 73 0.32 10.62 -15.88
CA ASP A 73 -0.93 9.88 -15.69
C ASP A 73 -1.24 8.96 -16.89
N ALA A 74 -1.05 9.46 -18.11
CA ALA A 74 -1.19 8.67 -19.32
C ALA A 74 -0.19 7.52 -19.38
N LEU A 75 1.07 7.78 -19.00
CA LEU A 75 2.11 6.76 -18.92
C LEU A 75 1.75 5.70 -17.88
N LEU A 76 1.34 6.10 -16.67
CA LEU A 76 0.93 5.18 -15.61
C LEU A 76 -0.21 4.26 -16.08
N ARG A 77 -1.25 4.81 -16.70
CA ARG A 77 -2.37 4.02 -17.23
C ARG A 77 -1.93 3.03 -18.30
N LYS A 78 -1.04 3.45 -19.21
CA LYS A 78 -0.49 2.59 -20.26
C LYS A 78 0.31 1.43 -19.65
N ARG A 79 1.25 1.71 -18.76
CA ARG A 79 2.10 0.68 -18.15
C ARG A 79 1.35 -0.30 -17.26
N VAL A 80 0.31 0.17 -16.54
CA VAL A 80 -0.55 -0.72 -15.75
C VAL A 80 -1.36 -1.66 -16.66
N ARG A 81 -1.84 -1.18 -17.82
CA ARG A 81 -2.51 -2.01 -18.82
C ARG A 81 -1.58 -3.09 -19.39
N GLU A 82 -0.32 -2.76 -19.59
CA GLU A 82 0.74 -3.69 -20.02
C GLU A 82 1.24 -4.63 -18.89
N ASN A 83 0.64 -4.58 -17.69
CA ASN A 83 1.04 -5.35 -16.51
C ASN A 83 2.49 -5.13 -16.05
N VAL A 84 3.07 -3.97 -16.34
CA VAL A 84 4.42 -3.61 -15.88
C VAL A 84 4.45 -3.45 -14.35
N PRO A 85 5.43 -4.01 -13.63
CA PRO A 85 5.54 -3.87 -12.17
C PRO A 85 5.66 -2.40 -11.72
N ARG A 86 5.03 -2.07 -10.57
CA ARG A 86 5.04 -0.72 -9.99
C ARG A 86 6.44 -0.15 -9.77
N GLU A 87 7.40 -1.00 -9.40
CA GLU A 87 8.79 -0.62 -9.20
C GLU A 87 9.43 -0.09 -10.47
N GLN A 88 9.15 -0.73 -11.61
CA GLN A 88 9.65 -0.30 -12.90
C GLN A 88 9.00 1.01 -13.33
N ILE A 89 7.68 1.14 -13.14
CA ILE A 89 6.95 2.38 -13.41
C ILE A 89 7.49 3.54 -12.56
N ALA A 90 7.79 3.28 -11.29
CA ALA A 90 8.36 4.27 -10.37
C ALA A 90 9.74 4.75 -10.84
N LYS A 91 10.62 3.83 -11.26
CA LYS A 91 11.93 4.16 -11.83
C LYS A 91 11.81 5.01 -13.10
N GLU A 92 10.90 4.67 -13.99
CA GLU A 92 10.69 5.41 -15.24
C GLU A 92 10.13 6.81 -15.02
N LEU A 93 9.27 6.99 -14.03
CA LEU A 93 8.72 8.29 -13.65
C LEU A 93 9.68 9.10 -12.75
N GLY A 94 10.78 8.51 -12.28
CA GLY A 94 11.65 9.15 -11.27
C GLY A 94 10.94 9.38 -9.93
N LEU A 95 9.87 8.63 -9.65
CA LEU A 95 9.04 8.77 -8.45
C LEU A 95 9.28 7.62 -7.48
N THR A 96 8.86 7.82 -6.24
CA THR A 96 8.84 6.74 -5.25
C THR A 96 7.70 5.77 -5.51
N LEU A 97 7.89 4.50 -5.13
CA LEU A 97 6.86 3.47 -5.24
C LEU A 97 5.56 3.85 -4.49
N ASN A 98 5.69 4.60 -3.39
CA ASN A 98 4.55 5.05 -2.61
C ASN A 98 3.74 6.13 -3.35
N GLN A 99 4.40 7.09 -4.02
CA GLN A 99 3.71 8.09 -4.85
C GLN A 99 2.91 7.44 -5.98
N VAL A 100 3.51 6.47 -6.67
CA VAL A 100 2.83 5.72 -7.73
C VAL A 100 1.65 4.93 -7.17
N SER A 101 1.85 4.22 -6.05
CA SER A 101 0.78 3.43 -5.41
C SER A 101 -0.38 4.30 -4.94
N ASN A 102 -0.10 5.44 -4.32
CA ASN A 102 -1.12 6.41 -3.92
C ASN A 102 -1.87 6.94 -5.14
N ARG A 103 -1.17 7.31 -6.21
CA ARG A 103 -1.83 7.78 -7.43
C ARG A 103 -2.74 6.73 -8.03
N MET A 104 -2.31 5.47 -8.10
CA MET A 104 -3.14 4.37 -8.58
C MET A 104 -4.43 4.23 -7.76
N GLN A 105 -4.35 4.38 -6.44
CA GLN A 105 -5.53 4.34 -5.57
C GLN A 105 -6.48 5.52 -5.86
N TYR A 106 -5.98 6.75 -5.87
CA TYR A 106 -6.79 7.94 -6.12
C TYR A 106 -7.40 7.98 -7.54
N ALA A 107 -6.68 7.49 -8.54
CA ALA A 107 -7.14 7.43 -9.92
C ALA A 107 -7.93 6.14 -10.23
N ASN A 108 -8.13 5.25 -9.25
CA ASN A 108 -8.72 3.92 -9.36
C ASN A 108 -8.13 3.08 -10.51
N ILE A 109 -6.82 3.22 -10.74
CA ILE A 109 -6.08 2.45 -11.75
C ILE A 109 -5.68 1.12 -11.11
N ARG A 110 -6.15 0.01 -11.69
CA ARG A 110 -5.88 -1.34 -11.20
C ARG A 110 -5.25 -2.18 -12.30
N TYR A 111 -4.38 -3.09 -11.90
CA TYR A 111 -3.91 -4.14 -12.80
C TYR A 111 -5.08 -5.02 -13.25
N GLY A 112 -4.95 -5.60 -14.45
CA GLY A 112 -5.85 -6.66 -14.88
C GLY A 112 -5.85 -7.82 -13.87
N ARG A 113 -6.95 -8.57 -13.83
CA ARG A 113 -6.99 -9.81 -13.03
C ARG A 113 -5.90 -10.73 -13.54
N ARG A 114 -4.99 -11.14 -12.65
CA ARG A 114 -3.98 -12.14 -12.99
C ARG A 114 -4.66 -13.48 -13.20
N PRO A 115 -4.21 -14.29 -14.18
CA PRO A 115 -4.65 -15.67 -14.28
C PRO A 115 -4.42 -16.40 -12.95
N PRO A 116 -5.30 -17.34 -12.59
CA PRO A 116 -5.15 -18.14 -11.38
C PRO A 116 -3.87 -18.98 -11.47
N ALA A 117 -3.10 -19.02 -10.38
CA ALA A 117 -1.96 -19.92 -10.26
C ALA A 117 -2.42 -21.39 -10.31
N SER A 118 -1.57 -22.27 -10.83
CA SER A 118 -1.83 -23.71 -10.78
C SER A 118 -1.87 -24.16 -9.33
N THR A 119 -2.91 -24.90 -8.98
CA THR A 119 -3.15 -25.43 -7.64
C THR A 119 -2.72 -26.90 -7.52
N GLY A 120 -2.23 -27.50 -8.62
CA GLY A 120 -1.83 -28.90 -8.69
C GLY A 120 -3.00 -29.88 -8.87
N HIS A 121 -4.24 -29.42 -8.83
CA HIS A 121 -5.42 -30.24 -9.11
C HIS A 121 -5.95 -29.94 -10.51
N LEU A 122 -5.65 -30.82 -11.47
CA LEU A 122 -5.85 -30.59 -12.91
C LEU A 122 -7.27 -30.10 -13.26
N VAL A 123 -8.31 -30.75 -12.74
CA VAL A 123 -9.71 -30.35 -13.00
C VAL A 123 -10.02 -28.94 -12.51
N MET A 124 -9.50 -28.57 -11.33
CA MET A 124 -9.76 -27.26 -10.75
C MET A 124 -9.01 -26.18 -11.50
N ASP A 125 -7.76 -26.46 -11.87
CA ASP A 125 -6.94 -25.56 -12.66
C ASP A 125 -7.57 -25.31 -14.03
N ALA A 126 -8.09 -26.35 -14.70
CA ALA A 126 -8.80 -26.21 -15.96
C ALA A 126 -10.07 -25.33 -15.83
N ILE A 127 -10.89 -25.58 -14.81
CA ILE A 127 -12.08 -24.76 -14.51
C ILE A 127 -11.69 -23.31 -14.25
N PHE A 128 -10.66 -23.07 -13.43
CA PHE A 128 -10.20 -21.73 -13.09
C PHE A 128 -9.58 -20.99 -14.28
N GLN A 129 -8.80 -21.67 -15.12
CA GLN A 129 -8.26 -21.11 -16.35
C GLN A 129 -9.38 -20.74 -17.32
N ARG A 130 -10.37 -21.62 -17.49
CA ARG A 130 -11.53 -21.35 -18.35
C ARG A 130 -12.36 -20.17 -17.83
N ALA A 131 -12.65 -20.12 -16.53
CA ALA A 131 -13.33 -18.99 -15.90
C ALA A 131 -12.54 -17.68 -16.09
N ALA A 132 -11.22 -17.73 -15.93
CA ALA A 132 -10.35 -16.56 -16.16
C ALA A 132 -10.36 -16.09 -17.62
N ALA A 133 -10.40 -17.01 -18.59
CA ALA A 133 -10.54 -16.68 -20.01
C ALA A 133 -11.87 -15.96 -20.32
N LEU A 134 -12.92 -16.26 -19.55
CA LEU A 134 -14.22 -15.58 -19.61
C LEU A 134 -14.29 -14.32 -18.72
N ASN A 135 -13.17 -13.86 -18.16
CA ASN A 135 -13.09 -12.75 -17.19
C ASN A 135 -13.91 -12.95 -15.90
N MET A 136 -14.32 -14.17 -15.59
CA MET A 136 -15.11 -14.49 -14.40
C MET A 136 -14.23 -14.66 -13.17
N SER A 137 -14.68 -14.14 -12.03
CA SER A 137 -14.06 -14.35 -10.73
C SER A 137 -14.48 -15.71 -10.15
N ARG A 138 -13.74 -16.21 -9.15
CA ARG A 138 -14.17 -17.41 -8.40
C ARG A 138 -15.51 -17.20 -7.68
N ARG A 139 -15.84 -15.95 -7.29
CA ARG A 139 -17.16 -15.63 -6.72
C ARG A 139 -18.24 -15.65 -7.79
N ASP A 140 -17.93 -15.17 -8.98
CA ASP A 140 -18.85 -15.18 -10.12
C ASP A 140 -19.15 -16.63 -10.51
N LEU A 141 -18.14 -17.51 -10.46
CA LEU A 141 -18.28 -18.96 -10.63
C LEU A 141 -19.17 -19.58 -9.53
N ASP A 142 -19.01 -19.16 -8.27
CA ASP A 142 -19.85 -19.62 -7.17
C ASP A 142 -21.32 -19.21 -7.31
N GLU A 143 -21.55 -17.99 -7.79
CA GLU A 143 -22.89 -17.45 -8.06
C GLU A 143 -23.56 -18.21 -9.21
N MET A 144 -22.83 -18.41 -10.31
CA MET A 144 -23.27 -19.19 -11.47
C MET A 144 -23.60 -20.64 -11.09
N CYS A 145 -22.75 -21.27 -10.27
CA CYS A 145 -22.94 -22.67 -9.87
C CYS A 145 -23.87 -22.84 -8.66
N LYS A 146 -24.28 -21.75 -8.00
CA LYS A 146 -24.98 -21.75 -6.69
C LYS A 146 -24.27 -22.64 -5.67
N SER A 147 -22.94 -22.53 -5.59
CA SER A 147 -22.09 -23.39 -4.75
C SER A 147 -21.75 -22.78 -3.39
N GLY A 148 -22.25 -21.57 -3.08
CA GLY A 148 -22.16 -20.99 -1.73
C GLY A 148 -20.73 -20.70 -1.25
N GLY A 149 -19.80 -20.42 -2.17
CA GLY A 149 -18.40 -20.12 -1.82
C GLY A 149 -17.44 -21.30 -1.97
N ALA A 150 -17.90 -22.43 -2.50
CA ALA A 150 -17.07 -23.62 -2.69
C ALA A 150 -15.84 -23.36 -3.56
N PHE A 151 -15.91 -22.46 -4.56
CA PHE A 151 -14.78 -22.11 -5.44
C PHE A 151 -13.94 -20.96 -4.88
N ALA A 152 -14.57 -19.92 -4.35
CA ALA A 152 -13.89 -18.76 -3.80
C ALA A 152 -13.08 -19.10 -2.54
N GLY A 153 -13.61 -19.96 -1.68
CA GLY A 153 -12.94 -20.44 -0.47
C GLY A 153 -12.20 -21.77 -0.64
N TRP A 154 -12.07 -22.26 -1.88
CA TRP A 154 -11.45 -23.54 -2.15
C TRP A 154 -9.96 -23.58 -1.79
N SER A 155 -9.52 -24.70 -1.24
CA SER A 155 -8.12 -25.07 -1.08
C SER A 155 -7.96 -26.57 -1.33
N PRO A 156 -6.74 -27.05 -1.69
CA PRO A 156 -6.49 -28.49 -1.88
C PRO A 156 -6.93 -29.37 -0.71
N ALA A 157 -6.83 -28.85 0.52
CA ALA A 157 -7.19 -29.56 1.73
C ALA A 157 -8.71 -29.65 1.98
N ARG A 158 -9.51 -28.72 1.44
CA ARG A 158 -10.93 -28.60 1.79
C ARG A 158 -11.85 -29.51 0.98
N GLY A 159 -11.34 -30.13 -0.09
CA GLY A 159 -12.15 -30.89 -1.03
C GLY A 159 -13.25 -30.03 -1.67
N ILE A 160 -13.87 -30.54 -2.73
CA ILE A 160 -15.06 -29.92 -3.32
C ILE A 160 -16.05 -31.02 -3.68
N HIS A 161 -17.32 -30.78 -3.43
CA HIS A 161 -18.34 -31.76 -3.80
C HIS A 161 -18.43 -31.88 -5.33
N ASN A 162 -18.43 -33.12 -5.83
CA ASN A 162 -18.49 -33.43 -7.26
C ASN A 162 -19.67 -32.76 -7.99
N ARG A 163 -20.79 -32.52 -7.28
CA ARG A 163 -21.93 -31.77 -7.83
C ARG A 163 -21.54 -30.37 -8.32
N HIS A 164 -20.70 -29.66 -7.56
CA HIS A 164 -20.27 -28.30 -7.93
C HIS A 164 -19.29 -28.34 -9.10
N LEU A 165 -18.39 -29.32 -9.13
CA LEU A 165 -17.48 -29.55 -10.26
C LEU A 165 -18.25 -29.80 -11.56
N TRP A 166 -19.20 -30.73 -11.53
CA TRP A 166 -20.01 -31.08 -12.70
C TRP A 166 -20.79 -29.88 -13.23
N ARG A 167 -21.38 -29.10 -12.32
CA ARG A 167 -22.11 -27.89 -12.70
C ARG A 167 -21.19 -26.83 -13.30
N ALA A 168 -20.04 -26.56 -12.68
CA ALA A 168 -19.08 -25.61 -13.22
C ALA A 168 -18.60 -25.99 -14.62
N VAL A 169 -18.30 -27.26 -14.85
CA VAL A 169 -17.91 -27.75 -16.18
C VAL A 169 -19.04 -27.57 -17.19
N LYS A 170 -20.29 -27.90 -16.82
CA LYS A 170 -21.44 -27.70 -17.70
C LYS A 170 -21.68 -26.23 -18.06
N GLU A 171 -21.67 -25.33 -17.08
CA GLU A 171 -21.92 -23.90 -17.29
C GLU A 171 -20.77 -23.18 -18.02
N LEU A 172 -19.57 -23.78 -18.03
CA LEU A 172 -18.40 -23.28 -18.78
C LEU A 172 -18.24 -23.92 -20.17
N ASP A 173 -19.28 -24.63 -20.64
CA ASP A 173 -19.33 -25.39 -21.90
C ASP A 173 -18.23 -26.45 -22.03
N GLY A 174 -17.94 -27.15 -20.92
CA GLY A 174 -16.97 -28.23 -20.86
C GLY A 174 -17.62 -29.62 -20.76
N HIS A 175 -16.78 -30.64 -20.95
CA HIS A 175 -17.17 -32.05 -20.81
C HIS A 175 -16.21 -32.78 -19.88
N PHE A 176 -16.75 -33.67 -19.04
CA PHE A 176 -15.94 -34.60 -18.26
C PHE A 176 -15.70 -35.86 -19.08
N ILE A 177 -14.44 -36.21 -19.31
CA ILE A 177 -14.02 -37.47 -19.91
C ILE A 177 -13.29 -38.26 -18.84
N VAL A 178 -13.69 -39.51 -18.65
CA VAL A 178 -13.00 -40.45 -17.76
C VAL A 178 -12.21 -41.39 -18.64
N GLU A 179 -10.89 -41.25 -18.60
CA GLU A 179 -9.96 -42.14 -19.28
C GLU A 179 -9.30 -43.03 -18.25
N TRP A 180 -9.33 -44.33 -18.51
CA TRP A 180 -8.58 -45.30 -17.73
C TRP A 180 -7.23 -45.50 -18.43
N SER A 181 -6.12 -45.29 -17.72
CA SER A 181 -4.81 -45.68 -18.24
C SER A 181 -4.80 -47.20 -18.35
N VAL A 182 -4.85 -47.71 -19.57
CA VAL A 182 -4.58 -49.12 -19.83
C VAL A 182 -3.09 -49.32 -19.58
N LEU A 183 -2.75 -50.10 -18.56
CA LEU A 183 -1.38 -50.54 -18.28
C LEU A 183 -0.86 -51.42 -19.41
#